data_AF-A0A2N9JK95-F1
#
_entry.id   AF-A0A2N9JK95-F1
#
_cell.length_a   1.000
_cell.length_b   1.000
_cell.length_c   1.000
_cell.angle_alpha   90.00
_cell.angle_beta   90.00
_cell.angle_gamma   90.00
#
_symmetry.space_group_name_H-M   'P 1'
#
loop_
_entity.id
_entity.type
_entity.pdbx_description
1 polymer ?
#
loop_
_entity_poly.entity_id
_entity_poly.type
_entity_poly.pdbx_seq_one_letter_code
_entity_poly.pdbx_strand_id
1 'polypeptide(L)'
;MATRIGEWLADRGLPYPAPDEAIVRLIVESLAEHVAAAVRTAAKLWGVAVEQIHVVGGGCQNRLLCQLTADRSGLPVVAGPVEATALGNVLIQARAHGRVGSLAEIRQVIARSFDPIWYEPRL
;
A
#
# COMPACT_ATOMS: atom_id res chain seq x y z
N MET A 1 -3.40 -16.25 -14.31
CA MET A 1 -3.93 -14.89 -14.00
C MET A 1 -4.04 -14.07 -15.28
N ALA A 2 -2.98 -13.98 -16.09
CA ALA A 2 -3.01 -13.36 -17.42
C ALA A 2 -4.16 -13.85 -18.31
N THR A 3 -4.42 -15.16 -18.35
CA THR A 3 -5.56 -15.74 -19.10
C THR A 3 -6.91 -15.16 -18.70
N ARG A 4 -7.19 -15.06 -17.38
CA ARG A 4 -8.45 -14.48 -16.87
C ARG A 4 -8.59 -12.99 -17.21
N ILE A 5 -7.48 -12.25 -17.21
CA ILE A 5 -7.47 -10.84 -17.62
C ILE A 5 -7.72 -10.74 -19.13
N GLY A 6 -7.08 -11.60 -19.93
CA GLY A 6 -7.28 -11.67 -21.37
C GLY A 6 -8.72 -12.00 -21.75
N GLU A 7 -9.33 -12.99 -21.09
CA GLU A 7 -10.76 -13.33 -21.26
C GLU A 7 -11.64 -12.14 -20.90
N TRP A 8 -11.41 -11.50 -19.75
CA TRP A 8 -12.20 -10.34 -19.31
C TRP A 8 -12.14 -9.16 -20.31
N LEU A 9 -10.97 -8.94 -20.92
CA LEU A 9 -10.74 -7.93 -21.96
C LEU A 9 -11.44 -8.31 -23.27
N ALA A 10 -11.31 -9.57 -23.69
CA ALA A 10 -11.92 -10.08 -24.92
C ALA A 10 -13.45 -10.01 -24.87
N ASP A 11 -14.07 -10.38 -23.74
CA ASP A 11 -15.52 -10.26 -23.51
C ASP A 11 -16.05 -8.83 -23.65
N ARG A 12 -15.15 -7.83 -23.56
CA ARG A 12 -15.45 -6.40 -23.68
C ARG A 12 -14.94 -5.78 -24.98
N GLY A 13 -14.41 -6.59 -25.90
CA GLY A 13 -13.82 -6.12 -27.16
C GLY A 13 -12.57 -5.25 -26.96
N LEU A 14 -11.91 -5.34 -25.79
CA LEU A 14 -10.68 -4.62 -25.50
C LEU A 14 -9.46 -5.44 -25.96
N PRO A 15 -8.42 -4.79 -26.51
CA PRO A 15 -7.23 -5.50 -26.96
C PRO A 15 -6.45 -6.10 -25.77
N TYR A 16 -5.81 -7.25 -26.00
CA TYR A 16 -4.87 -7.80 -25.04
C TYR A 16 -3.58 -6.95 -25.01
N PRO A 17 -3.15 -6.45 -23.83
CA PRO A 17 -1.88 -5.76 -23.70
C PRO A 17 -0.71 -6.69 -24.04
N ALA A 18 -0.01 -6.37 -25.11
CA ALA A 18 1.24 -7.01 -25.49
C ALA A 18 2.38 -5.97 -25.46
N PRO A 19 3.62 -6.36 -25.11
CA PRO A 19 4.05 -7.68 -24.63
C PRO A 19 3.55 -8.02 -23.21
N ASP A 20 3.83 -9.23 -22.69
CA ASP A 20 3.28 -9.73 -21.41
C ASP A 20 3.60 -8.82 -20.20
N GLU A 21 4.70 -8.05 -20.22
CA GLU A 21 4.98 -7.04 -19.19
C GLU A 21 3.93 -5.92 -19.13
N ALA A 22 3.20 -5.67 -20.23
CA ALA A 22 2.08 -4.73 -20.25
C ALA A 22 0.91 -5.21 -19.37
N ILE A 23 0.71 -6.54 -19.23
CA ILE A 23 -0.26 -7.10 -18.29
C ILE A 23 0.17 -6.84 -16.85
N VAL A 24 1.45 -7.03 -16.53
CA VAL A 24 1.99 -6.74 -15.19
C VAL A 24 1.78 -5.27 -14.84
N ARG A 25 2.09 -4.38 -15.78
CA ARG A 25 1.86 -2.94 -15.61
C ARG A 25 0.37 -2.62 -15.42
N LEU A 26 -0.52 -3.20 -16.23
CA LEU A 26 -1.96 -3.05 -16.08
C LEU A 26 -2.45 -3.49 -14.69
N ILE A 27 -1.95 -4.62 -14.18
CA ILE A 27 -2.29 -5.11 -12.84
C ILE A 27 -1.84 -4.08 -11.79
N VAL A 28 -0.61 -3.60 -11.85
CA VAL A 28 -0.09 -2.65 -10.87
C VAL A 28 -0.82 -1.30 -10.93
N GLU A 29 -1.10 -0.79 -12.12
CA GLU A 29 -1.86 0.46 -12.30
C GLU A 29 -3.30 0.34 -11.80
N SER A 30 -3.97 -0.79 -12.08
CA SER A 30 -5.34 -1.02 -11.60
C SER A 30 -5.41 -1.19 -10.08
N LEU A 31 -4.41 -1.82 -9.46
CA LEU A 31 -4.28 -1.89 -8.01
C LEU A 31 -4.09 -0.50 -7.39
N ALA A 32 -3.20 0.32 -7.96
CA ALA A 32 -2.97 1.68 -7.47
C ALA A 32 -4.24 2.54 -7.53
N GLU A 33 -4.98 2.49 -8.64
CA GLU A 33 -6.26 3.20 -8.76
C GLU A 33 -7.28 2.69 -7.75
N HIS A 34 -7.38 1.37 -7.58
CA HIS A 34 -8.33 0.78 -6.63
C HIS A 34 -8.02 1.18 -5.19
N VAL A 35 -6.75 1.19 -4.78
CA VAL A 35 -6.32 1.67 -3.45
C VAL A 35 -6.67 3.15 -3.27
N ALA A 36 -6.35 4.00 -4.26
CA ALA A 36 -6.66 5.42 -4.21
C ALA A 36 -8.18 5.68 -4.08
N ALA A 37 -9.00 4.96 -4.87
CA ALA A 37 -10.45 5.04 -4.79
C ALA A 37 -10.99 4.56 -3.43
N ALA A 38 -10.44 3.47 -2.88
CA ALA A 38 -10.82 2.94 -1.58
C ALA A 38 -10.51 3.94 -0.46
N VAL A 39 -9.34 4.58 -0.49
CA VAL A 39 -8.95 5.62 0.48
C VAL A 39 -9.89 6.82 0.40
N ARG A 40 -10.18 7.33 -0.80
CA ARG A 40 -11.16 8.42 -1.00
C ARG A 40 -12.54 8.06 -0.46
N THR A 41 -12.98 6.83 -0.71
CA THR A 41 -14.28 6.33 -0.24
C THR A 41 -14.31 6.25 1.29
N ALA A 42 -13.28 5.69 1.91
CA ALA A 42 -13.15 5.64 3.36
C ALA A 42 -13.14 7.04 3.97
N ALA A 43 -12.31 7.96 3.46
CA ALA A 43 -12.25 9.35 3.91
C ALA A 43 -13.64 10.01 3.94
N LYS A 44 -14.40 9.84 2.85
CA LYS A 44 -15.77 10.36 2.74
C LYS A 44 -16.74 9.74 3.75
N LEU A 45 -16.68 8.42 3.95
CA LEU A 45 -17.55 7.70 4.88
C LEU A 45 -17.29 8.10 6.34
N TRP A 46 -16.03 8.31 6.70
CA TRP A 46 -15.61 8.66 8.05
C TRP A 46 -15.62 10.18 8.30
N GLY A 47 -15.79 11.01 7.27
CA GLY A 47 -15.78 12.47 7.40
C GLY A 47 -14.41 13.03 7.82
N VAL A 48 -13.33 12.32 7.53
CA VAL A 48 -11.95 12.71 7.90
C VAL A 48 -11.11 12.93 6.65
N ALA A 49 -10.28 13.96 6.68
CA ALA A 49 -9.24 14.14 5.68
C ALA A 49 -8.12 13.12 5.92
N VAL A 50 -7.73 12.40 4.87
CA VAL A 50 -6.57 11.51 4.91
C VAL A 50 -5.35 12.31 4.48
N GLU A 51 -4.31 12.32 5.31
CA GLU A 51 -3.09 13.09 5.05
C GLU A 51 -2.02 12.27 4.32
N GLN A 52 -2.03 10.94 4.48
CA GLN A 52 -1.04 10.04 3.90
C GLN A 52 -1.52 8.58 3.91
N ILE A 53 -0.88 7.73 3.11
CA ILE A 53 -1.16 6.29 3.01
C ILE A 53 0.08 5.51 3.48
N HIS A 54 -0.10 4.60 4.44
CA HIS A 54 0.96 3.69 4.89
C HIS A 54 0.79 2.34 4.20
N VAL A 55 1.75 1.95 3.35
CA VAL A 55 1.80 0.63 2.71
C VAL A 55 2.80 -0.23 3.46
N VAL A 56 2.33 -1.33 4.04
CA VAL A 56 3.15 -2.29 4.79
C VAL A 56 3.07 -3.68 4.15
N GLY A 57 3.80 -4.67 4.68
CA GLY A 57 3.78 -6.02 4.12
C GLY A 57 4.63 -6.15 2.85
N GLY A 58 4.52 -7.29 2.15
CA GLY A 58 5.23 -7.49 0.89
C GLY A 58 4.92 -6.44 -0.19
N GLY A 59 3.72 -5.86 -0.17
CA GLY A 59 3.30 -4.83 -1.13
C GLY A 59 4.14 -3.56 -1.09
N CYS A 60 4.72 -3.21 0.06
CA CYS A 60 5.56 -2.02 0.20
C CYS A 60 6.89 -2.10 -0.57
N GLN A 61 7.30 -3.31 -0.97
CA GLN A 61 8.51 -3.52 -1.77
C GLN A 61 8.29 -3.20 -3.26
N ASN A 62 7.04 -3.17 -3.72
CA ASN A 62 6.71 -2.81 -5.09
C ASN A 62 6.75 -1.28 -5.24
N ARG A 63 7.93 -0.78 -5.63
CA ARG A 63 8.19 0.66 -5.81
C ARG A 63 7.24 1.32 -6.81
N LEU A 64 6.91 0.61 -7.90
CA LEU A 64 5.99 1.12 -8.92
C LEU A 64 4.57 1.26 -8.37
N LEU A 65 4.08 0.25 -7.63
CA LEU A 65 2.78 0.31 -6.97
C LEU A 65 2.72 1.46 -5.96
N CYS A 66 3.76 1.62 -5.14
CA CYS A 66 3.81 2.69 -4.13
C CYS A 66 3.78 4.07 -4.79
N GLN A 67 4.59 4.29 -5.82
CA GLN A 67 4.60 5.56 -6.55
C GLN A 67 3.27 5.84 -7.24
N LEU A 68 2.73 4.87 -7.99
CA LEU A 68 1.44 5.04 -8.66
C LEU A 68 0.30 5.27 -7.66
N THR A 69 0.36 4.65 -6.48
CA THR A 69 -0.63 4.91 -5.43
C THR A 69 -0.55 6.36 -4.95
N ALA A 70 0.66 6.91 -4.78
CA ALA A 70 0.84 8.33 -4.45
C ALA A 70 0.27 9.22 -5.56
N ASP A 71 0.63 8.95 -6.82
CA ASP A 71 0.18 9.73 -7.98
C ASP A 71 -1.35 9.70 -8.14
N ARG A 72 -1.98 8.52 -8.02
CA ARG A 72 -3.45 8.34 -8.20
C ARG A 72 -4.27 8.85 -7.01
N SER A 73 -3.71 8.81 -5.80
CA SER A 73 -4.40 9.32 -4.60
C SER A 73 -4.19 10.82 -4.40
N GLY A 74 -3.12 11.39 -4.94
CA GLY A 74 -2.68 12.75 -4.64
C GLY A 74 -2.17 12.90 -3.20
N LEU A 75 -1.83 11.79 -2.54
CA LEU A 75 -1.38 11.75 -1.15
C LEU A 75 0.02 11.15 -1.05
N PRO A 76 0.86 11.60 -0.10
CA PRO A 76 2.11 10.93 0.22
C PRO A 76 1.89 9.46 0.59
N VAL A 77 2.75 8.58 0.07
CA VAL A 77 2.79 7.16 0.45
C VAL A 77 4.06 6.89 1.25
N VAL A 78 3.89 6.25 2.41
CA VAL A 78 4.98 5.79 3.28
C VAL A 78 5.04 4.26 3.19
N ALA A 79 6.12 3.73 2.63
CA ALA A 79 6.29 2.31 2.41
C ALA A 79 7.20 1.67 3.47
N GLY A 80 6.69 0.65 4.14
CA GLY A 80 7.41 -0.14 5.13
C GLY A 80 6.83 -0.01 6.55
N PRO A 81 7.20 -0.92 7.46
CA PRO A 81 8.09 -2.07 7.24
C PRO A 81 7.40 -3.24 6.53
N VAL A 82 8.19 -4.09 5.86
CA VAL A 82 7.68 -5.34 5.25
C VAL A 82 7.06 -6.24 6.32
N GLU A 83 7.72 -6.37 7.47
CA GLU A 83 7.29 -7.28 8.54
C GLU A 83 6.36 -6.63 9.57
N ALA A 84 5.52 -5.67 9.15
CA ALA A 84 4.65 -4.91 10.07
C ALA A 84 3.75 -5.81 10.95
N THR A 85 3.21 -6.90 10.40
CA THR A 85 2.40 -7.86 11.15
C THR A 85 3.20 -8.54 12.26
N ALA A 86 4.40 -9.00 11.95
CA ALA A 86 5.27 -9.66 12.92
C ALA A 86 5.73 -8.68 14.02
N LEU A 87 6.08 -7.45 13.63
CA LEU A 87 6.49 -6.40 14.56
C LEU A 87 5.37 -6.02 15.54
N GLY A 88 4.15 -5.81 15.02
CA GLY A 88 2.99 -5.53 15.86
C GLY A 88 2.73 -6.65 16.86
N ASN A 89 2.86 -7.90 16.41
CA ASN A 89 2.71 -9.09 17.26
C ASN A 89 3.76 -9.12 18.40
N VAL A 90 5.05 -9.03 18.05
CA VAL A 90 6.15 -9.08 19.03
C VAL A 90 6.06 -7.93 20.03
N LEU A 91 5.74 -6.71 19.58
CA LEU A 91 5.70 -5.53 20.47
C LEU A 91 4.49 -5.54 21.41
N ILE A 92 3.35 -6.09 20.99
CA ILE A 92 2.21 -6.30 21.90
C ILE A 92 2.55 -7.35 22.97
N GLN A 93 3.26 -8.43 22.61
CA GLN A 93 3.76 -9.40 23.60
C GLN A 93 4.79 -8.77 24.55
N ALA A 94 5.74 -7.99 24.01
CA ALA A 94 6.73 -7.26 24.82
C ALA A 94 6.06 -6.33 25.83
N ARG A 95 4.96 -5.67 25.44
CA ARG A 95 4.13 -4.87 26.34
C ARG A 95 3.47 -5.71 27.43
N ALA A 96 2.89 -6.87 27.09
CA ALA A 96 2.30 -7.77 28.08
C ALA A 96 3.32 -8.26 29.13
N HIS A 97 4.60 -8.35 28.74
CA HIS A 97 5.72 -8.69 29.63
C HIS A 97 6.41 -7.48 30.29
N GLY A 98 5.82 -6.28 30.21
CA GLY A 98 6.35 -5.07 30.85
C GLY A 98 7.66 -4.54 30.25
N ARG A 99 8.02 -4.95 29.02
CA ARG A 99 9.22 -4.47 28.32
C ARG A 99 9.00 -3.18 27.54
N VAL A 100 7.75 -2.86 27.24
CA VAL A 100 7.31 -1.61 26.59
C VAL A 100 6.02 -1.17 27.29
N GLY A 101 5.93 0.10 27.69
CA GLY A 101 4.85 0.61 28.55
C GLY A 101 3.58 1.01 27.80
N SER A 102 3.70 1.71 26.67
CA SER A 102 2.54 2.33 25.99
C SER A 102 2.49 2.09 24.48
N LEU A 103 1.32 2.30 23.87
CA LEU A 103 1.19 2.30 22.40
C LEU A 103 2.08 3.38 21.75
N ALA A 104 2.27 4.52 22.42
CA ALA A 104 3.16 5.57 21.94
C ALA A 104 4.62 5.08 21.90
N GLU A 105 5.05 4.37 22.94
CA GLU A 105 6.38 3.76 23.01
C GLU A 105 6.56 2.65 21.97
N ILE A 106 5.55 1.80 21.75
CA ILE A 106 5.55 0.82 20.65
C ILE A 106 5.79 1.51 19.29
N ARG A 107 5.08 2.60 19.00
CA ARG A 107 5.26 3.37 17.75
C ARG A 107 6.65 3.98 17.66
N GLN A 108 7.21 4.48 18.77
CA GLN A 108 8.59 4.99 18.80
C GLN A 108 9.62 3.90 18.54
N VAL A 109 9.43 2.71 19.10
CA VAL A 109 10.32 1.56 18.83
C VAL A 109 10.30 1.22 17.34
N ILE A 110 9.12 1.12 16.72
CA ILE A 110 9.00 0.87 15.27
C ILE A 110 9.71 1.98 14.48
N ALA A 111 9.40 3.25 14.76
CA ALA A 111 9.96 4.39 14.03
C ALA A 111 11.50 4.51 14.14
N ARG A 112 12.10 4.01 15.23
CA ARG A 112 13.56 3.98 15.42
C ARG A 112 14.22 2.75 14.80
N SER A 113 13.44 1.70 14.50
CA SER A 113 13.96 0.41 14.05
C SER A 113 13.92 0.26 12.52
N PHE A 114 13.11 1.07 11.84
CA PHE A 114 12.90 0.98 10.40
C PHE A 114 12.86 2.36 9.77
N ASP A 115 13.54 2.50 8.64
CA ASP A 115 13.50 3.71 7.81
C ASP A 115 12.54 3.48 6.64
N PRO A 116 11.32 4.06 6.66
CA PRO A 116 10.37 3.88 5.58
C PRO A 116 10.75 4.71 4.36
N ILE A 117 10.32 4.26 3.18
CA ILE A 117 10.52 4.99 1.93
C ILE A 117 9.31 5.88 1.66
N TRP A 118 9.56 7.15 1.41
CA TRP A 118 8.54 8.14 1.07
C TRP A 118 8.40 8.25 -0.45
N TYR A 119 7.14 8.28 -0.91
CA TYR A 119 6.77 8.54 -2.29
C TYR A 119 5.82 9.73 -2.32
N GLU A 120 6.32 10.84 -2.85
CA GLU A 120 5.50 12.02 -3.10
C GLU A 120 4.77 11.89 -4.45
N PRO A 121 3.54 12.41 -4.58
CA PRO A 121 2.85 12.48 -5.86
C PRO A 121 3.67 13.25 -6.90
N ARG A 122 3.81 12.67 -8.10
CA ARG A 122 4.45 13.30 -9.26
C ARG A 122 3.34 13.71 -10.23
N LEU A 123 2.92 14.97 -10.14
CA LEU A 123 1.94 15.57 -11.07
C LEU A 123 2.63 16.08 -12.34
#